data_AF-A0A352KG52-F1
#
_entry.id   AF-A0A352KG52-F1
#
_cell.length_a   1.000
_cell.length_b   1.000
_cell.length_c   1.000
_cell.angle_alpha   90.00
_cell.angle_beta   90.00
_cell.angle_gamma   90.00
#
_symmetry.space_group_name_H-M   'P 1'
#
loop_
_entity.id
_entity.type
_entity.pdbx_description
1 polymer ?
#
loop_
_entity_poly.entity_id
_entity_poly.type
_entity_poly.pdbx_seq_one_letter_code
_entity_poly.pdbx_strand_id
1 'polypeptide(L)'
;MSGQEIGTQILFPLVLGTVMFGLGLALQWRDFWQVVRFPKAAAIGLAGQIILLPLGAFVLLSLYPFPALVAGGLIILSACPGGAVSNAIVFVARGDVALSVSLTALSSV
;
A
#
# COMPACT_ATOMS: atom_id res chain seq x y z
N MET A 1 2.28 27.63 -16.26
CA MET A 1 1.99 26.58 -15.26
C MET A 1 1.23 27.24 -14.13
N SER A 2 -0.06 26.94 -14.04
CA SER A 2 -0.93 27.38 -12.95
C SER A 2 -0.40 26.88 -11.61
N GLY A 3 -0.57 27.66 -10.53
CA GLY A 3 -0.06 27.28 -9.20
C GLY A 3 -0.57 25.94 -8.68
N GLN A 4 -1.70 25.44 -9.21
CA GLN A 4 -2.25 24.12 -8.91
C GLN A 4 -1.46 22.97 -9.57
N GLU A 5 -0.94 23.17 -10.79
CA GLU A 5 -0.13 22.17 -11.49
C GLU A 5 1.20 21.92 -10.77
N ILE A 6 1.82 22.96 -10.21
CA ILE A 6 3.06 22.82 -9.42
C ILE A 6 2.81 21.97 -8.17
N GLY A 7 1.67 22.15 -7.51
CA GLY A 7 1.28 21.34 -6.35
C GLY A 7 1.13 19.85 -6.70
N THR A 8 0.27 19.52 -7.66
CA THR A 8 -0.08 18.11 -7.91
C THR A 8 0.96 17.36 -8.76
N GLN A 9 1.62 18.03 -9.71
CA GLN A 9 2.55 17.37 -10.65
C GLN A 9 3.99 17.31 -10.12
N ILE A 10 4.36 18.20 -9.20
CA ILE A 10 5.75 18.32 -8.72
C ILE A 10 5.84 18.05 -7.23
N LEU A 11 5.06 18.76 -6.41
CA LEU A 11 5.17 18.64 -4.95
C LEU A 11 4.70 17.26 -4.46
N PHE A 12 3.56 16.75 -4.94
CA PHE A 12 3.03 15.44 -4.52
C PHE A 12 4.00 14.28 -4.81
N PRO A 13 4.50 14.10 -6.05
CA PRO A 13 5.47 13.06 -6.34
C PRO A 13 6.77 13.20 -5.53
N LEU A 14 7.23 14.44 -5.32
CA LEU A 14 8.46 14.70 -4.58
C LEU A 14 8.32 14.34 -3.09
N VAL A 15 7.18 14.69 -2.48
CA VAL A 15 6.87 14.31 -1.09
C VAL A 15 6.71 12.80 -0.98
N LEU A 16 5.93 12.16 -1.87
CA LEU A 16 5.76 10.71 -1.90
C LEU A 16 7.10 9.99 -2.07
N GLY A 17 7.95 10.45 -2.99
CA GLY A 17 9.28 9.91 -3.20
C GLY A 17 10.16 10.04 -1.95
N THR A 18 10.12 11.17 -1.26
CA THR A 18 10.87 11.38 -0.01
C THR A 18 10.38 10.46 1.12
N VAL A 19 9.06 10.29 1.25
CA VAL A 19 8.46 9.38 2.25
C VAL A 19 8.82 7.92 1.96
N MET A 20 8.71 7.49 0.70
CA MET A 20 9.07 6.13 0.28
C MET A 20 10.58 5.88 0.44
N PHE A 21 11.43 6.87 0.15
CA PHE A 21 12.86 6.79 0.41
C PHE A 21 13.17 6.65 1.90
N GLY A 22 12.51 7.43 2.76
CA GLY A 22 12.63 7.29 4.21
C GLY A 22 12.19 5.91 4.71
N LEU A 23 11.13 5.34 4.14
CA LEU A 23 10.69 3.97 4.45
C LEU A 23 11.74 2.94 4.05
N GLY A 24 12.39 3.10 2.89
CA GLY A 24 13.49 2.25 2.45
C GLY A 24 14.72 2.32 3.37
N LEU A 25 15.06 3.51 3.88
CA LEU A 25 16.16 3.69 4.84
C LEU A 25 15.86 3.08 6.22
N ALA A 26 14.58 3.00 6.60
CA ALA A 26 14.16 2.39 7.85
C ALA A 26 14.13 0.84 7.79
N LEU A 27 14.18 0.24 6.60
CA LEU A 27 14.15 -1.20 6.41
C LEU A 27 15.44 -1.85 6.91
N GLN A 28 15.32 -2.82 7.80
CA GLN A 28 16.44 -3.62 8.27
C GLN A 28 16.39 -5.02 7.65
N TRP A 29 17.57 -5.64 7.50
CA TRP A 29 17.67 -7.02 7.00
C TRP A 29 16.86 -8.03 7.83
N ARG A 30 16.66 -7.71 9.12
CA ARG A 30 15.85 -8.50 10.06
C ARG A 30 14.37 -8.52 9.72
N ASP A 31 13.85 -7.49 9.05
CA ASP A 31 12.43 -7.43 8.69
C ASP A 31 12.10 -8.51 7.64
N PHE A 32 12.98 -8.73 6.66
CA PHE A 32 12.82 -9.81 5.69
C PHE A 32 12.85 -11.21 6.30
N TRP A 33 13.50 -11.39 7.45
CA TRP A 33 13.51 -12.67 8.16
C TRP A 33 12.11 -13.11 8.63
N GLN A 34 11.21 -12.16 8.90
CA GLN A 34 9.82 -12.48 9.27
C GLN A 34 9.06 -13.21 8.16
N VAL A 35 9.33 -12.90 6.90
CA VAL A 35 8.71 -13.55 5.73
C VAL A 35 9.06 -15.03 5.70
N VAL A 36 10.34 -15.34 5.96
CA VAL A 36 10.86 -16.71 6.00
C VAL A 36 10.35 -17.45 7.25
N ARG A 37 10.22 -16.74 8.38
CA ARG A 37 9.74 -17.31 9.65
C ARG A 37 8.23 -17.61 9.62
N PHE A 38 7.44 -16.79 8.94
CA PHE A 38 5.98 -16.92 8.86
C PHE A 38 5.48 -16.90 7.41
N PRO A 39 5.87 -17.88 6.57
CA PRO A 39 5.59 -17.86 5.13
C PRO A 39 4.10 -17.96 4.82
N LYS A 40 3.32 -18.66 5.67
CA LYS A 40 1.86 -18.73 5.53
C LYS A 40 1.21 -17.36 5.75
N ALA A 41 1.63 -16.63 6.78
CA ALA A 41 1.09 -15.31 7.07
C ALA A 41 1.48 -14.29 5.99
N ALA A 42 2.72 -14.36 5.50
CA ALA A 42 3.18 -13.53 4.39
C ALA A 42 2.39 -13.82 3.10
N ALA A 43 2.21 -15.10 2.73
CA ALA A 43 1.45 -15.48 1.54
C ALA A 43 -0.02 -15.03 1.60
N ILE A 44 -0.68 -15.22 2.76
CA ILE A 44 -2.06 -14.77 2.95
C ILE A 44 -2.14 -13.24 2.90
N GLY A 45 -1.20 -12.53 3.52
CA GLY A 45 -1.15 -11.06 3.50
C GLY A 45 -0.97 -10.50 2.08
N LEU A 46 -0.03 -11.07 1.32
CA LEU A 46 0.21 -10.68 -0.08
C LEU A 46 -0.99 -11.00 -0.98
N ALA A 47 -1.57 -12.20 -0.87
CA ALA A 47 -2.78 -12.55 -1.61
C ALA A 47 -3.94 -11.62 -1.23
N GLY A 48 -4.05 -11.25 0.06
CA GLY A 48 -4.97 -10.24 0.56
C GLY A 48 -4.84 -8.90 -0.17
N GLN A 49 -3.62 -8.38 -0.26
CA GLN A 49 -3.35 -7.09 -0.90
C GLN A 49 -3.51 -7.13 -2.41
N ILE A 50 -2.97 -8.14 -3.09
CA ILE A 50 -2.89 -8.16 -4.55
C ILE A 50 -4.20 -8.65 -5.19
N ILE A 51 -4.94 -9.54 -4.52
CA ILE A 51 -6.12 -10.20 -5.11
C ILE A 51 -7.40 -9.72 -4.42
N LEU A 52 -7.41 -9.75 -3.10
CA LEU A 52 -8.63 -9.54 -2.31
C LEU A 52 -9.07 -8.07 -2.32
N LEU A 53 -8.13 -7.12 -2.27
CA LEU A 53 -8.44 -5.68 -2.36
C LEU A 53 -9.01 -5.28 -3.74
N PRO A 54 -8.40 -5.64 -4.89
CA PRO A 54 -8.99 -5.35 -6.19
C PRO A 54 -10.33 -6.04 -6.43
N LEU A 55 -10.50 -7.28 -5.97
CA LEU A 55 -11.79 -7.97 -6.02
C LEU A 55 -12.84 -7.24 -5.19
N GLY A 56 -12.50 -6.80 -3.99
CA GLY A 56 -13.40 -6.01 -3.15
C GLY A 56 -13.84 -4.72 -3.83
N ALA A 57 -12.90 -3.99 -4.45
CA ALA A 57 -13.20 -2.81 -5.24
C ALA A 57 -14.11 -3.13 -6.44
N PHE A 58 -13.83 -4.20 -7.19
CA PHE A 58 -14.65 -4.63 -8.30
C PHE A 58 -16.08 -5.00 -7.89
N VAL A 59 -16.25 -5.72 -6.78
CA VAL A 59 -17.56 -6.07 -6.22
C VAL A 59 -18.32 -4.81 -5.83
N LEU A 60 -17.68 -3.86 -5.13
CA LEU A 60 -18.29 -2.58 -4.76
C LEU A 60 -18.78 -1.80 -5.98
N LEU A 61 -17.97 -1.72 -7.04
CA LEU A 61 -18.31 -1.04 -8.29
C LEU A 61 -19.40 -1.77 -9.09
N SER A 62 -19.58 -3.07 -8.88
CA SER A 62 -20.65 -3.86 -9.52
C SER A 62 -21.99 -3.69 -8.79
N LEU A 63 -21.95 -3.40 -7.49
CA LEU A 63 -23.16 -3.25 -6.65
C LEU A 63 -23.72 -1.83 -6.65
N TYR A 64 -22.87 -0.81 -6.87
CA TYR A 64 -23.26 0.59 -6.82
C TYR A 64 -22.86 1.35 -8.10
N PRO A 65 -23.74 2.25 -8.61
CA PRO A 65 -23.44 3.05 -9.78
C PRO A 65 -22.52 4.23 -9.42
N PHE A 66 -21.21 4.02 -9.52
CA PHE A 66 -20.22 5.10 -9.36
C PHE A 66 -19.94 5.82 -10.70
N PRO A 67 -19.61 7.12 -10.67
CA PRO A 67 -19.10 7.82 -11.85
C PRO A 67 -17.84 7.13 -12.38
N ALA A 68 -17.70 7.04 -13.71
CA ALA A 68 -16.60 6.33 -14.36
C ALA A 68 -15.20 6.78 -13.88
N LEU A 69 -15.04 8.08 -13.58
CA LEU A 69 -13.79 8.63 -13.05
C LEU A 69 -13.45 8.07 -11.66
N VAL A 70 -14.44 7.95 -10.77
CA VAL A 70 -14.26 7.40 -9.42
C VAL A 70 -14.01 5.89 -9.50
N ALA A 71 -14.74 5.19 -10.36
CA ALA A 71 -14.57 3.75 -10.58
C ALA A 71 -13.15 3.41 -11.06
N GLY A 72 -12.65 4.14 -12.06
CA GLY A 72 -11.27 4.00 -12.55
C GLY A 72 -10.24 4.30 -11.47
N GLY A 73 -10.41 5.40 -10.73
CA GLY A 73 -9.53 5.75 -9.62
C GLY A 73 -9.51 4.71 -8.51
N LEU A 74 -10.66 4.14 -8.16
CA LEU A 74 -10.78 3.13 -7.10
C LEU A 74 -10.08 1.81 -7.47
N ILE A 75 -10.22 1.34 -8.72
CA ILE A 75 -9.53 0.13 -9.18
C ILE A 75 -8.02 0.36 -9.19
N ILE A 76 -7.54 1.49 -9.71
CA ILE A 76 -6.12 1.83 -9.71
C ILE A 76 -5.59 1.87 -8.27
N LEU A 77 -6.30 2.55 -7.37
CA LEU A 77 -5.93 2.64 -5.95
C LEU A 77 -5.89 1.27 -5.27
N SER A 78 -6.84 0.39 -5.57
CA SER A 78 -6.90 -0.96 -4.98
C SER A 78 -5.76 -1.88 -5.43
N ALA A 79 -5.16 -1.60 -6.59
CA ALA A 79 -4.01 -2.32 -7.11
C ALA A 79 -2.68 -1.78 -6.60
N CYS A 80 -2.69 -0.61 -5.93
CA CYS A 80 -1.49 -0.06 -5.31
C CYS A 80 -1.08 -0.89 -4.08
N PRO A 81 0.23 -1.05 -3.84
CA PRO A 81 0.74 -1.73 -2.66
C PRO A 81 0.38 -0.98 -1.37
N GLY A 82 0.51 -1.68 -0.24
CA GLY A 82 0.40 -1.07 1.09
C GLY A 82 1.42 0.07 1.28
N GLY A 83 1.16 0.96 2.25
CA GLY A 83 2.01 2.14 2.49
C GLY A 83 2.44 2.29 3.95
N ALA A 84 3.35 3.21 4.25
CA ALA A 84 3.89 3.44 5.61
C ALA A 84 2.80 3.61 6.69
N VAL A 85 1.65 4.18 6.32
CA VAL A 85 0.51 4.38 7.22
C VAL A 85 -0.07 3.06 7.72
N SER A 86 -0.08 1.98 6.93
CA SER A 86 -0.57 0.68 7.41
C SER A 86 0.30 0.12 8.53
N ASN A 87 1.61 0.37 8.50
CA ASN A 87 2.53 -0.06 9.55
C ASN A 87 2.24 0.66 10.88
N ALA A 88 1.94 1.97 10.82
CA ALA A 88 1.53 2.74 11.99
C ALA A 88 0.19 2.25 12.56
N ILE A 89 -0.77 1.90 11.70
CA ILE A 89 -2.06 1.33 12.14
C ILE A 89 -1.85 -0.03 12.83
N VAL A 90 -1.00 -0.90 12.28
CA VAL A 90 -0.67 -2.20 12.88
C VAL A 90 -0.01 -2.01 14.25
N PHE A 91 0.87 -1.02 14.40
CA PHE A 91 1.48 -0.69 15.69
C PHE A 91 0.43 -0.28 16.74
N VAL A 92 -0.48 0.63 16.39
CA VAL A 92 -1.57 1.07 17.27
C VAL A 92 -2.51 -0.09 17.61
N ALA A 93 -2.77 -0.97 16.64
CA ALA A 93 -3.57 -2.18 16.82
C ALA A 93 -2.86 -3.31 17.60
N ARG A 94 -1.61 -3.09 18.05
CA ARG A 94 -0.76 -4.08 18.72
C ARG A 94 -0.55 -5.37 17.90
N GLY A 95 -0.57 -5.25 16.57
CA GLY A 95 -0.26 -6.34 15.65
C GLY A 95 1.25 -6.50 15.41
N ASP A 96 1.61 -7.44 14.53
CA ASP A 96 3.00 -7.65 14.14
C ASP A 96 3.45 -6.61 13.11
N VAL A 97 4.08 -5.54 13.60
CA VAL A 97 4.58 -4.44 12.78
C VAL A 97 5.67 -4.91 11.81
N ALA A 98 6.53 -5.83 12.24
CA ALA A 98 7.61 -6.33 11.39
C ALA A 98 7.04 -7.13 10.22
N LEU A 99 5.99 -7.94 10.43
CA LEU A 99 5.29 -8.59 9.32
C LEU A 99 4.66 -7.58 8.36
N SER A 100 4.04 -6.51 8.88
CA SER A 100 3.42 -5.45 8.06
C SER A 100 4.43 -4.70 7.20
N VAL A 101 5.59 -4.36 7.77
CA VAL A 101 6.68 -3.70 7.05
C VAL A 101 7.19 -4.61 5.93
N SER A 102 7.38 -5.90 6.20
CA SER A 102 7.87 -6.85 5.21
C SER A 102 6.87 -7.13 4.09
N LEU A 103 5.57 -7.21 4.41
CA LEU A 103 4.51 -7.29 3.40
C LEU A 103 4.49 -6.05 2.49
N THR A 104 4.59 -4.86 3.09
CA THR A 104 4.65 -3.60 2.36
C THR A 104 5.85 -3.54 1.41
N ALA A 105 7.03 -3.94 1.90
CA ALA A 105 8.25 -4.00 1.09
C ALA A 105 8.13 -4.99 -0.06
N LEU A 106 7.61 -6.20 0.19
CA LEU A 106 7.43 -7.23 -0.84
C LEU A 106 6.38 -6.86 -1.88
N SER A 107 5.29 -6.21 -1.48
CA SER A 107 4.25 -5.79 -2.42
C SER A 107 4.68 -4.59 -3.28
N SER A 108 5.70 -3.83 -2.86
CA SER A 108 6.18 -2.63 -3.56
C SER A 108 7.29 -2.89 -4.58
N VAL A 109 7.86 -4.11 -4.60
CA VAL A 109 8.85 -4.57 -5.58
C VAL A 109 8.13 -5.23 -6.76
#